data_AF-A0A506XWJ7-F1
#
_entry.id   AF-A0A506XWJ7-F1
#
_cell.length_a   1.000
_cell.length_b   1.000
_cell.length_c   1.000
_cell.angle_alpha   90.00
_cell.angle_beta   90.00
_cell.angle_gamma   90.00
#
_symmetry.space_group_name_H-M   'P 1'
#
loop_
_entity.id
_entity.type
_entity.pdbx_description
1 polymer ?
#
loop_
_entity_poly.entity_id
_entity_poly.type
_entity_poly.pdbx_seq_one_letter_code
_entity_poly.pdbx_strand_id
1 'polypeptide(L)'
;MSRRRERLGPPDLRRPRGGPRLRRAPQQTRHPSHTTLRRAGLQGGTPVSSQVQSGPVTAPRIPSPKRPAGTLYRGREGMWSWVLHRITGTAIYFFLLVHILDTALVRISPDAYDAVINTYKTPIMGLGEAGLVAAIVFHAFNGLRIILIDLTAWGARHQRLMFWIVVGLWAVTMAGFLPRHLSVVFGGH
;
A
#
# COMPACT_ATOMS: atom_id res chain seq x y z
N MET A 1 -8.05 -76.78 -17.70
CA MET A 1 -6.94 -77.32 -16.89
C MET A 1 -6.04 -76.16 -16.42
N SER A 2 -5.75 -76.15 -15.11
CA SER A 2 -4.64 -75.49 -14.38
C SER A 2 -4.25 -74.04 -14.73
N ARG A 3 -4.75 -73.03 -14.00
CA ARG A 3 -4.15 -72.44 -12.78
C ARG A 3 -2.62 -72.29 -12.81
N ARG A 4 -2.13 -71.05 -13.00
CA ARG A 4 -0.84 -70.61 -12.47
C ARG A 4 -1.04 -69.29 -11.74
N ARG A 5 -0.88 -69.35 -10.41
CA ARG A 5 -0.94 -68.22 -9.48
C ARG A 5 0.36 -67.44 -9.59
N GLU A 6 0.31 -66.19 -10.04
CA GLU A 6 1.42 -65.26 -9.86
C GLU A 6 1.36 -64.67 -8.45
N ARG A 7 2.42 -64.93 -7.69
CA ARG A 7 2.64 -64.40 -6.34
C ARG A 7 2.86 -62.89 -6.43
N LEU A 8 2.00 -62.10 -5.81
CA LEU A 8 2.25 -60.70 -5.47
C LEU A 8 3.35 -60.64 -4.39
N GLY A 9 4.48 -60.01 -4.71
CA GLY A 9 5.49 -59.60 -3.73
C GLY A 9 5.06 -58.34 -2.96
N PRO A 10 5.62 -58.09 -1.77
CA PRO A 10 5.23 -56.96 -0.92
C PRO A 10 5.63 -55.59 -1.50
N PRO A 11 4.91 -54.51 -1.17
CA PRO A 11 5.19 -53.17 -1.68
C PRO A 11 6.46 -52.58 -1.06
N ASP A 12 7.38 -52.14 -1.91
CA ASP A 12 8.63 -51.48 -1.53
C ASP A 12 8.35 -50.03 -1.10
N LEU A 13 8.50 -49.76 0.20
CA LEU A 13 8.31 -48.45 0.86
C LEU A 13 9.61 -47.62 0.88
N ARG A 14 10.20 -47.35 -0.28
CA ARG A 14 11.31 -46.38 -0.40
C ARG A 14 11.15 -45.44 -1.59
N ARG A 15 10.38 -44.36 -1.38
CA ARG A 15 10.54 -43.11 -2.15
C ARG A 15 10.47 -41.89 -1.22
N PRO A 16 11.58 -41.20 -0.95
CA PRO A 16 11.52 -39.84 -0.44
C PRO A 16 11.00 -38.90 -1.55
N ARG A 17 9.88 -38.24 -1.27
CA ARG A 17 9.31 -37.18 -2.11
C ARG A 17 10.32 -36.04 -2.22
N GLY A 18 10.73 -35.72 -3.44
CA GLY A 18 11.55 -34.55 -3.74
C GLY A 18 10.81 -33.26 -3.40
N GLY A 19 11.34 -32.50 -2.45
CA GLY A 19 10.88 -31.14 -2.16
C GLY A 19 11.35 -30.13 -3.22
N PRO A 20 10.71 -28.96 -3.32
CA PRO A 20 11.09 -27.91 -4.25
C PRO A 20 12.53 -27.42 -4.00
N ARG A 21 13.38 -27.53 -5.03
CA ARG A 21 14.75 -27.00 -5.01
C ARG A 21 14.69 -25.47 -4.88
N LEU A 22 15.11 -24.95 -3.73
CA LEU A 22 15.37 -23.53 -3.51
C LEU A 22 16.47 -23.07 -4.48
N ARG A 23 16.09 -22.25 -5.46
CA ARG A 23 16.98 -21.64 -6.45
C ARG A 23 17.83 -20.57 -5.74
N ARG A 24 19.07 -20.93 -5.37
CA ARG A 24 20.07 -19.99 -4.84
C ARG A 24 20.36 -18.89 -5.88
N ALA A 25 20.30 -17.64 -5.44
CA ALA A 25 20.71 -16.48 -6.21
C ALA A 25 22.24 -16.51 -6.49
N PRO A 26 22.71 -16.03 -7.65
CA PRO A 26 24.13 -15.92 -7.93
C PRO A 26 24.76 -14.81 -7.07
N GLN A 27 25.77 -15.22 -6.31
CA GLN A 27 26.58 -14.37 -5.45
C GLN A 27 27.47 -13.48 -6.32
N GLN A 28 27.25 -12.17 -6.23
CA GLN A 28 27.98 -11.13 -6.95
C GLN A 28 29.45 -11.13 -6.53
N THR A 29 30.32 -11.70 -7.36
CA THR A 29 31.77 -11.66 -7.20
C THR A 29 32.27 -10.23 -7.42
N ARG A 30 32.76 -9.61 -6.35
CA ARG A 30 33.50 -8.33 -6.41
C ARG A 30 34.83 -8.58 -7.12
N HIS A 31 35.04 -7.94 -8.27
CA HIS A 31 36.35 -7.87 -8.93
C HIS A 31 37.17 -6.70 -8.36
N PRO A 32 38.44 -6.91 -7.95
CA PRO A 32 39.38 -5.83 -7.71
C PRO A 32 40.04 -5.41 -9.04
N SER A 33 39.91 -4.14 -9.42
CA SER A 33 40.65 -3.57 -10.54
C SER A 33 42.12 -3.42 -10.16
N HIS A 34 42.96 -4.35 -10.62
CA HIS A 34 44.41 -4.22 -10.57
C HIS A 34 44.86 -3.21 -11.61
N THR A 35 45.33 -2.06 -11.12
CA THR A 35 45.99 -1.00 -11.88
C THR A 35 47.27 -1.55 -12.53
N THR A 36 47.27 -1.63 -13.86
CA THR A 36 48.43 -2.01 -14.67
C THR A 36 49.43 -0.86 -14.72
N LEU A 37 50.62 -1.08 -14.16
CA LEU A 37 51.74 -0.13 -14.15
C LEU A 37 52.40 -0.13 -15.53
N ARG A 38 52.11 0.88 -16.36
CA ARG A 38 52.77 1.09 -17.66
C ARG A 38 54.07 1.86 -17.44
N ARG A 39 55.18 1.13 -17.36
CA ARG A 39 56.55 1.64 -17.40
C ARG A 39 56.84 2.24 -18.78
N ALA A 40 57.02 3.56 -18.86
CA ALA A 40 57.40 4.27 -20.08
C ALA A 40 58.73 5.00 -19.86
N GLY A 41 59.69 4.66 -20.73
CA GLY A 41 60.66 5.54 -21.38
C GLY A 41 61.36 6.63 -20.56
N LEU A 42 62.66 6.43 -20.35
CA LEU A 42 63.65 7.47 -20.08
C LEU A 42 63.70 8.48 -21.25
N GLN A 43 63.47 9.77 -21.00
CA GLN A 43 64.11 10.86 -21.74
C GLN A 43 63.97 12.22 -21.01
N GLY A 44 65.01 13.04 -21.18
CA GLY A 44 65.40 14.18 -20.36
C GLY A 44 64.38 15.30 -20.14
N GLY A 45 64.49 15.92 -18.96
CA GLY A 45 63.83 17.16 -18.59
C GLY A 45 64.65 17.87 -17.51
N THR A 46 64.95 19.15 -17.74
CA THR A 46 65.71 20.08 -16.90
C THR A 46 65.24 20.14 -15.44
N PRO A 47 66.12 20.41 -14.45
CA PRO A 47 65.67 20.65 -13.07
C PRO A 47 64.98 22.01 -12.98
N VAL A 48 63.64 22.00 -13.06
CA VAL A 48 62.84 23.17 -12.69
C VAL A 48 62.88 23.27 -11.17
N SER A 49 63.52 24.32 -10.67
CA SER A 49 63.60 24.64 -9.25
C SER A 49 62.18 24.80 -8.69
N SER A 50 61.74 23.81 -7.91
CA SER A 50 60.42 23.80 -7.28
C SER A 50 60.42 24.70 -6.05
N GLN A 51 60.16 25.99 -6.26
CA GLN A 51 59.76 26.90 -5.18
C GLN A 51 58.41 26.44 -4.62
N VAL A 52 58.44 25.75 -3.48
CA VAL A 52 57.24 25.38 -2.72
C VAL A 52 56.67 26.65 -2.11
N GLN A 53 55.67 27.24 -2.78
CA GLN A 53 54.96 28.40 -2.29
C GLN A 53 53.95 27.96 -1.22
N SER A 54 54.33 28.08 0.05
CA SER A 54 53.49 27.84 1.22
C SER A 54 52.52 29.01 1.46
N GLY A 55 51.46 29.08 0.64
CA GLY A 55 50.30 29.93 0.90
C GLY A 55 49.31 29.26 1.87
N PRO A 56 48.55 30.02 2.69
CA PRO A 56 47.55 29.44 3.59
C PRO A 56 46.43 28.79 2.79
N VAL A 57 46.27 27.47 2.93
CA VAL A 57 45.17 26.72 2.31
C VAL A 57 43.86 27.16 2.95
N THR A 58 43.16 28.08 2.29
CA THR A 58 41.79 28.45 2.68
C THR A 58 40.88 27.28 2.35
N ALA A 59 40.45 26.54 3.37
CA ALA A 59 39.54 25.42 3.20
C ALA A 59 38.25 25.86 2.47
N PRO A 60 37.78 25.12 1.45
CA PRO A 60 36.54 25.47 0.76
C PRO A 60 35.37 25.47 1.75
N ARG A 61 34.74 26.63 1.94
CA ARG A 61 33.57 26.76 2.81
C ARG A 61 32.37 26.16 2.08
N ILE A 62 32.05 24.90 2.36
CA ILE A 62 30.85 24.23 1.83
C ILE A 62 29.62 24.92 2.45
N PRO A 63 28.77 25.60 1.66
CA PRO A 63 27.56 26.21 2.17
C PRO A 63 26.63 25.12 2.72
N SER A 64 26.19 25.25 3.97
CA SER A 64 25.21 24.33 4.54
C SER A 64 23.91 24.41 3.73
N PRO A 65 23.36 23.28 3.25
CA PRO A 65 22.13 23.31 2.48
C PRO A 65 21.01 23.88 3.35
N LYS A 66 20.34 24.94 2.87
CA LYS A 66 19.15 25.50 3.52
C LYS A 66 18.09 24.41 3.54
N ARG A 67 17.81 23.87 4.73
CA ARG A 67 16.66 22.98 4.94
C ARG A 67 15.42 23.74 4.45
N PRO A 68 14.63 23.19 3.50
CA PRO A 68 13.38 23.82 3.12
C PRO A 68 12.55 24.02 4.38
N ALA A 69 12.35 25.28 4.77
CA ALA A 69 11.43 25.63 5.85
C ALA A 69 10.06 25.06 5.46
N GLY A 70 9.39 24.40 6.41
CA GLY A 70 8.18 23.62 6.17
C GLY A 70 7.11 24.39 5.41
N THR A 71 7.10 24.27 4.09
CA THR A 71 5.92 24.55 3.28
C THR A 71 5.11 23.27 3.32
N LEU A 72 3.94 23.29 3.99
CA LEU A 72 2.99 22.19 3.99
C LEU A 72 2.91 21.59 2.57
N TYR A 73 3.32 20.33 2.40
CA TYR A 73 3.33 19.70 1.08
C TYR A 73 1.90 19.78 0.54
N ARG A 74 1.69 20.57 -0.53
CA ARG A 74 0.42 20.62 -1.24
C ARG A 74 0.29 19.32 -2.02
N GLY A 75 -0.12 18.28 -1.29
CA GLY A 75 -0.37 16.96 -1.82
C GLY A 75 -1.23 17.07 -3.06
N ARG A 76 -0.69 16.57 -4.18
CA ARG A 76 -1.44 16.43 -5.43
C ARG A 76 -2.64 15.50 -5.19
N GLU A 77 -3.60 15.48 -6.11
CA GLU A 77 -4.86 14.71 -5.95
C GLU A 77 -4.61 13.23 -5.58
N GLY A 78 -3.50 12.65 -6.04
CA GLY A 78 -3.08 11.29 -5.68
C GLY A 78 -2.74 11.10 -4.19
N MET A 79 -2.15 12.10 -3.52
CA MET A 79 -1.84 12.00 -2.08
C MET A 79 -3.12 12.02 -1.25
N TRP A 80 -4.03 12.93 -1.55
CA TRP A 80 -5.32 13.01 -0.86
C TRP A 80 -6.17 11.77 -1.08
N SER A 81 -6.21 11.25 -2.32
CA SER A 81 -6.85 9.97 -2.62
C SER A 81 -6.31 8.82 -1.76
N TRP A 82 -4.99 8.73 -1.59
CA TRP A 82 -4.36 7.72 -0.74
C TRP A 82 -4.72 7.90 0.74
N VAL A 83 -4.66 9.13 1.26
CA VAL A 83 -5.01 9.44 2.65
C VAL A 83 -6.47 9.04 2.91
N LEU A 84 -7.40 9.50 2.07
CA LEU A 84 -8.83 9.23 2.22
C LEU A 84 -9.12 7.73 2.13
N HIS A 85 -8.46 6.99 1.24
CA HIS A 85 -8.66 5.55 1.12
C HIS A 85 -8.25 4.80 2.39
N ARG A 86 -7.14 5.21 3.02
CA ARG A 86 -6.70 4.64 4.30
C ARG A 86 -7.63 4.99 5.44
N ILE A 87 -8.02 6.26 5.58
CA ILE A 87 -8.92 6.70 6.64
C ILE A 87 -10.26 5.95 6.55
N THR A 88 -10.85 5.90 5.36
CA THR A 88 -12.11 5.17 5.13
C THR A 88 -11.95 3.67 5.38
N GLY A 89 -10.85 3.05 4.94
CA GLY A 89 -10.57 1.64 5.21
C GLY A 89 -10.45 1.32 6.70
N THR A 90 -9.72 2.15 7.45
CA THR A 90 -9.59 2.00 8.91
C THR A 90 -10.93 2.21 9.61
N ALA A 91 -11.72 3.20 9.21
CA ALA A 91 -13.05 3.43 9.76
C ALA A 91 -13.98 2.22 9.53
N ILE A 92 -13.99 1.68 8.31
CA ILE A 92 -14.77 0.48 7.96
C ILE A 92 -14.29 -0.73 8.77
N TYR A 93 -12.98 -0.92 8.95
CA TYR A 93 -12.45 -2.01 9.76
C TYR A 93 -12.98 -1.98 11.20
N PHE A 94 -12.90 -0.82 11.88
CA PHE A 94 -13.43 -0.68 13.23
C PHE A 94 -14.96 -0.80 13.29
N PHE A 95 -15.66 -0.26 12.29
CA PHE A 95 -17.10 -0.48 12.14
C PHE A 95 -17.41 -1.97 12.07
N LEU A 96 -16.70 -2.74 11.24
CA LEU A 96 -16.92 -4.18 11.10
C LEU A 96 -16.68 -4.94 12.41
N LEU A 97 -15.70 -4.54 13.23
CA LEU A 97 -15.48 -5.14 14.56
C LEU A 97 -16.70 -4.95 15.47
N VAL A 98 -17.17 -3.72 15.63
CA VAL A 98 -18.35 -3.40 16.45
C VAL A 98 -19.60 -4.05 15.88
N HIS A 99 -19.77 -4.00 14.55
CA HIS A 99 -20.91 -4.57 13.86
C HIS A 99 -21.06 -6.09 14.06
N ILE A 100 -19.94 -6.83 14.04
CA ILE A 100 -19.97 -8.27 14.28
C ILE A 100 -20.31 -8.57 15.76
N LEU A 101 -19.83 -7.75 16.70
CA LEU A 101 -20.19 -7.89 18.11
C LEU A 101 -21.69 -7.66 18.33
N ASP A 102 -22.24 -6.59 17.78
CA ASP A 102 -23.65 -6.23 17.95
C ASP A 102 -24.58 -7.28 17.31
N THR A 103 -24.23 -7.78 16.12
CA THR A 103 -25.00 -8.84 15.45
C THR A 103 -24.90 -10.19 16.17
N ALA A 104 -23.80 -10.45 16.90
CA ALA A 104 -23.67 -11.65 17.72
C ALA A 104 -24.59 -11.65 18.95
N LEU A 105 -24.93 -10.47 19.51
CA LEU A 105 -25.83 -10.35 20.67
C LEU A 105 -27.23 -10.92 20.41
N VAL A 106 -27.71 -10.85 19.16
CA VAL A 106 -28.99 -11.46 18.73
C VAL A 106 -29.06 -12.94 19.07
N ARG A 107 -27.92 -13.64 19.11
CA ARG A 107 -27.85 -15.08 19.39
C ARG A 107 -27.68 -15.42 20.88
N ILE A 108 -27.44 -14.43 21.74
CA ILE A 108 -27.11 -14.65 23.16
C ILE A 108 -28.30 -14.29 24.06
N SER A 109 -28.87 -13.10 23.91
CA SER A 109 -29.99 -12.63 24.72
C SER A 109 -30.85 -11.62 23.95
N PRO A 110 -32.13 -11.92 23.70
CA PRO A 110 -33.08 -10.98 23.08
C PRO A 110 -33.22 -9.68 23.88
N ASP A 111 -33.29 -9.76 25.22
CA ASP A 111 -33.44 -8.59 26.08
C ASP A 111 -32.23 -7.65 26.01
N ALA A 112 -31.02 -8.22 25.91
CA ALA A 112 -29.79 -7.43 25.76
C ALA A 112 -29.73 -6.74 24.38
N TYR A 113 -30.25 -7.39 23.34
CA TYR A 113 -30.37 -6.79 22.01
C TYR A 113 -31.37 -5.63 21.99
N ASP A 114 -32.54 -5.80 22.62
CA ASP A 114 -33.59 -4.77 22.66
C ASP A 114 -33.15 -3.51 23.43
N ALA A 115 -32.35 -3.67 24.48
CA ALA A 115 -31.76 -2.54 25.20
C ALA A 115 -30.77 -1.75 24.31
N VAL A 116 -29.92 -2.46 23.55
CA VAL A 116 -28.88 -1.85 22.70
C VAL A 116 -29.49 -1.18 21.47
N ILE A 117 -30.41 -1.85 20.76
CA ILE A 117 -31.01 -1.32 19.53
C ILE A 117 -31.80 -0.02 19.76
N ASN A 118 -32.43 0.12 20.93
CA ASN A 118 -33.15 1.35 21.27
C ASN A 118 -32.21 2.55 21.47
N THR A 119 -30.94 2.33 21.85
CA THR A 119 -29.94 3.42 21.92
C THR A 119 -29.49 3.91 20.54
N TYR A 120 -29.65 3.12 19.48
CA TYR A 120 -29.24 3.50 18.13
C TYR A 120 -30.28 4.35 17.38
N LYS A 121 -31.51 4.46 17.88
CA LYS A 121 -32.59 5.22 17.25
C LYS A 121 -32.49 6.72 17.54
N THR A 122 -31.35 7.32 17.20
CA THR A 122 -31.12 8.77 17.40
C THR A 122 -30.73 9.44 16.08
N PRO A 123 -31.07 10.72 15.87
CA PRO A 123 -30.65 11.45 14.67
C PRO A 123 -29.13 11.51 14.50
N ILE A 124 -28.37 11.50 15.61
CA ILE A 124 -26.91 11.45 15.60
C ILE A 124 -26.41 10.14 14.97
N MET A 125 -27.03 9.01 15.31
CA MET A 125 -26.72 7.74 14.68
C MET A 125 -27.11 7.73 13.19
N GLY A 126 -28.23 8.36 12.82
CA GLY A 126 -28.60 8.54 11.42
C GLY A 126 -27.57 9.35 10.61
N LEU A 127 -26.93 10.35 11.22
CA LEU A 127 -25.78 11.05 10.60
C LEU A 127 -24.54 10.15 10.53
N GLY A 128 -24.30 9.33 11.55
CA GLY A 128 -23.24 8.31 11.56
C GLY A 128 -23.40 7.30 10.43
N GLU A 129 -24.61 6.81 10.19
CA GLU A 129 -24.95 5.93 9.06
C GLU A 129 -24.66 6.61 7.71
N ALA A 130 -25.04 7.89 7.56
CA ALA A 130 -24.74 8.65 6.35
C ALA A 130 -23.23 8.77 6.10
N GLY A 131 -22.46 9.06 7.15
CA GLY A 131 -21.00 9.13 7.10
C GLY A 131 -20.36 7.77 6.78
N LEU A 132 -20.88 6.69 7.36
CA LEU A 132 -20.42 5.33 7.09
C LEU A 132 -20.67 4.91 5.64
N VAL A 133 -21.88 5.16 5.11
CA VAL A 133 -22.20 4.90 3.70
C VAL A 133 -21.27 5.69 2.79
N ALA A 134 -21.04 6.98 3.08
CA ALA A 134 -20.10 7.80 2.33
C ALA A 134 -18.68 7.21 2.33
N ALA A 135 -18.21 6.70 3.47
CA ALA A 135 -16.91 6.07 3.60
C ALA A 135 -16.81 4.76 2.79
N ILE A 136 -17.82 3.90 2.86
CA ILE A 136 -17.88 2.61 2.13
C ILE A 136 -17.86 2.86 0.62
N VAL A 137 -18.73 3.74 0.13
CA VAL A 137 -18.84 4.03 -1.32
C VAL A 137 -17.54 4.62 -1.85
N PHE A 138 -16.93 5.57 -1.14
CA PHE A 138 -15.64 6.14 -1.53
C PHE A 138 -14.55 5.07 -1.52
N HIS A 139 -14.47 4.26 -0.46
CA HIS A 139 -13.46 3.22 -0.33
C HIS A 139 -13.53 2.19 -1.47
N ALA A 140 -14.75 1.75 -1.83
CA ALA A 140 -14.98 0.81 -2.91
C ALA A 140 -14.58 1.38 -4.28
N PHE A 141 -15.06 2.58 -4.64
CA PHE A 141 -14.72 3.18 -5.94
C PHE A 141 -13.24 3.54 -6.05
N ASN A 142 -12.63 4.07 -4.98
CA ASN A 142 -11.21 4.39 -5.00
C ASN A 142 -10.34 3.13 -5.01
N GLY A 143 -10.76 2.04 -4.34
CA GLY A 143 -10.12 0.73 -4.43
C GLY A 143 -10.15 0.18 -5.85
N LEU A 144 -11.29 0.28 -6.54
CA LEU A 144 -11.41 -0.12 -7.95
C LEU A 144 -10.49 0.71 -8.86
N ARG A 145 -10.36 2.01 -8.60
CA ARG A 145 -9.39 2.87 -9.30
C ARG A 145 -7.96 2.38 -9.10
N ILE A 146 -7.57 2.03 -7.87
CA ILE A 146 -6.21 1.52 -7.58
C ILE A 146 -5.97 0.21 -8.33
N ILE A 147 -6.90 -0.74 -8.27
CA ILE A 147 -6.82 -2.00 -9.01
C ILE A 147 -6.66 -1.74 -10.52
N LEU A 148 -7.44 -0.82 -11.09
CA LEU A 148 -7.33 -0.48 -12.51
C LEU A 148 -5.99 0.17 -12.87
N ILE A 149 -5.42 0.97 -11.96
CA ILE A 149 -4.07 1.55 -12.13
C ILE A 149 -3.00 0.45 -12.12
N ASP A 150 -3.12 -0.53 -11.24
CA ASP A 150 -2.14 -1.61 -11.09
C ASP A 150 -2.20 -2.62 -12.25
N LEU A 151 -3.39 -2.83 -12.82
CA LEU A 151 -3.62 -3.81 -13.89
C LEU A 151 -3.44 -3.26 -15.31
N THR A 152 -3.21 -1.94 -15.48
CA THR A 152 -3.13 -1.32 -16.81
C THR A 152 -1.86 -0.51 -17.03
N ALA A 153 -1.29 -0.58 -18.24
CA ALA A 153 -0.10 0.19 -18.60
C ALA A 153 -0.34 1.72 -18.68
N TRP A 154 -1.59 2.15 -18.85
CA TRP A 154 -1.97 3.56 -19.01
C TRP A 154 -2.53 4.21 -17.73
N GLY A 155 -2.86 3.42 -16.70
CA GLY A 155 -3.54 3.90 -15.51
C GLY A 155 -2.78 4.98 -14.75
N ALA A 156 -1.47 4.82 -14.59
CA ALA A 156 -0.62 5.83 -13.93
C ALA A 156 -0.61 7.19 -14.66
N ARG A 157 -0.77 7.20 -15.99
CA ARG A 157 -0.82 8.44 -16.79
C ARG A 157 -2.15 9.19 -16.60
N HIS A 158 -3.24 8.46 -16.40
CA HIS A 158 -4.59 9.01 -16.28
C HIS A 158 -5.12 9.09 -14.84
N GLN A 159 -4.25 8.88 -13.84
CA GLN A 159 -4.59 8.82 -12.42
C GLN A 159 -5.43 10.01 -11.91
N ARG A 160 -5.23 11.21 -12.47
CA ARG A 160 -5.96 12.45 -12.12
C ARG A 160 -7.39 12.42 -12.65
N LEU A 161 -7.57 12.07 -13.92
CA LEU A 161 -8.90 11.91 -14.53
C LEU A 161 -9.68 10.81 -13.80
N MET A 162 -9.04 9.66 -13.56
CA MET A 162 -9.67 8.55 -12.84
C MET A 162 -10.10 8.93 -11.42
N PHE A 163 -9.31 9.77 -10.73
CA PHE A 163 -9.70 10.27 -9.40
C PHE A 163 -10.96 11.13 -9.47
N TRP A 164 -11.05 12.05 -10.43
CA TRP A 164 -12.25 12.88 -10.60
C TRP A 164 -13.46 12.07 -11.04
N ILE A 165 -13.28 11.02 -11.84
CA ILE A 165 -14.36 10.06 -12.14
C ILE A 165 -14.86 9.40 -10.86
N VAL A 166 -13.96 8.92 -9.99
CA VAL A 166 -14.33 8.34 -8.69
C VAL A 166 -15.09 9.34 -7.82
N VAL A 167 -14.62 10.59 -7.73
CA VAL A 167 -15.29 11.65 -6.98
C VAL A 167 -16.67 11.96 -7.56
N GLY A 168 -16.80 12.02 -8.89
CA GLY A 168 -18.07 12.24 -9.57
C GLY A 168 -19.07 11.10 -9.32
N LEU A 169 -18.64 9.85 -9.47
CA LEU A 169 -19.48 8.68 -9.17
C LEU A 169 -19.90 8.65 -7.70
N TRP A 170 -18.96 8.91 -6.79
CA TRP A 170 -19.26 9.02 -5.37
C TRP A 170 -20.30 10.12 -5.09
N ALA A 171 -20.12 11.31 -5.66
CA ALA A 171 -21.02 12.44 -5.46
C ALA A 171 -22.43 12.14 -6.00
N VAL A 172 -22.54 11.52 -7.18
CA VAL A 172 -23.83 11.11 -7.76
C VAL A 172 -24.54 10.09 -6.86
N THR A 173 -23.82 9.06 -6.40
CA THR A 173 -24.39 8.06 -5.49
C THR A 173 -24.86 8.70 -4.18
N MET A 174 -24.05 9.57 -3.59
CA MET A 174 -24.42 10.28 -2.36
C MET A 174 -25.59 11.25 -2.57
N ALA A 175 -25.67 11.91 -3.73
CA ALA A 175 -26.78 12.80 -4.07
C ALA A 175 -28.11 12.04 -4.22
N GLY A 176 -28.08 10.79 -4.70
CA GLY A 176 -29.26 9.93 -4.72
C GLY A 176 -29.66 9.41 -3.33
N PHE A 177 -28.68 9.11 -2.48
CA PHE A 177 -28.90 8.52 -1.17
C PHE A 177 -29.29 9.55 -0.08
N LEU A 178 -28.53 10.65 0.04
CA LEU A 178 -28.62 11.58 1.17
C LEU A 178 -30.00 12.24 1.34
N PRO A 179 -30.66 12.78 0.30
CA PRO A 179 -31.96 13.42 0.49
C PRO A 179 -32.99 12.45 1.06
N ARG A 180 -32.99 11.21 0.55
CA ARG A 180 -33.89 10.17 1.04
C ARG A 180 -33.52 9.78 2.48
N HIS A 181 -32.26 9.51 2.76
CA HIS A 181 -31.80 9.12 4.10
C HIS A 181 -32.12 10.19 5.15
N LEU A 182 -31.74 11.44 4.88
CA LEU A 182 -31.97 12.55 5.80
C LEU A 182 -33.47 12.83 5.99
N SER A 183 -34.31 12.61 4.97
CA SER A 183 -35.77 12.70 5.12
C SER A 183 -36.33 11.65 6.08
N VAL A 184 -35.74 10.44 6.15
CA VAL A 184 -36.14 9.41 7.12
C VAL A 184 -35.67 9.78 8.51
N VAL A 185 -34.41 10.19 8.63
CA VAL A 185 -33.76 10.48 9.91
C VAL A 185 -34.40 11.68 10.62
N PHE A 186 -34.82 12.71 9.87
CA PHE A 186 -35.39 13.94 10.44
C PHE A 186 -36.89 14.12 10.22
N GLY A 187 -37.50 13.37 9.30
CA GLY A 187 -38.93 13.47 8.99
C GLY A 187 -39.80 12.41 9.67
N GLY A 188 -39.19 11.44 10.36
CA GLY A 188 -39.89 10.43 11.16
C GLY A 188 -40.08 10.89 12.62
N HIS A 189 -41.14 11.65 12.86
CA HIS A 189 -41.74 11.85 14.18
C HIS A 189 -43.20 11.38 14.13
#